data_AF-K0SY48-F1
#
_entry.id   AF-K0SY48-F1
#
_cell.length_a   1.000
_cell.length_b   1.000
_cell.length_c   1.000
_cell.angle_alpha   90.00
_cell.angle_beta   90.00
_cell.angle_gamma   90.00
#
_symmetry.space_group_name_H-M   'P 1'
#
loop_
_entity.id
_entity.type
_entity.pdbx_description
1 polymer ?
#
loop_
_entity_poly.entity_id
_entity_poly.type
_entity_poly.pdbx_seq_one_letter_code
_entity_poly.pdbx_strand_id
1 'polypeptide(L)'
;PSLTKFTVCEDTGFLPESEQFGTLGIYLGNNTHLKELTFGYVVYCTKYDFEEMCHGLARNKSITKLRFTSKAMFQDSNWLRLLAEIYLQKGNIDTIEFVPKYDELMEERTPIEIDRRGLLLISYVMTKFDSLKKIVFDSPNKGKELNDEAMTLVIQALIEHHPEVKVELHGTTLGPNSEVAALGLSHAGVGAGMLCCVKGLSSEGGKKLNGKRCAVIRRVEGEGRYEVRVEGKPSTFALKESALAPLPRMPLPTHSSRGSSRFPSARSLCELLLYYKGSGPGRDPDFSPSRIFLSGFAATQLNDDIGSSNLLYLVDTQIEQLAGVVGLASICEDGEKGAEKVLFALLEGDEMYVDVLIQTMHWTGFIGSEDEGEDCRDEFHNIPPWELTGDQETKQYCKLMSTGPLLLLVEMTRYKFGTALFEALKRSEFYHLLVQRLLRLIAREAIGTRDGKRLGPMARKILSKLSDLFNLRQPVSKSVADKLLNETEESPCGLIREDGTITAEMEEVLAKN
;
A
#
# COMPACT_ATOMS: atom_id res chain seq x y z
N PRO A 1 11.73 -27.95 -39.12
CA PRO A 1 10.92 -26.72 -39.16
C PRO A 1 11.14 -25.90 -37.87
N SER A 2 11.48 -24.62 -37.97
CA SER A 2 11.59 -23.75 -36.80
C SER A 2 10.19 -23.50 -36.24
N LEU A 3 9.88 -24.17 -35.13
CA LEU A 3 8.62 -24.01 -34.41
C LEU A 3 8.57 -22.59 -33.83
N THR A 4 7.76 -21.71 -34.40
CA THR A 4 7.62 -20.32 -33.94
C THR A 4 6.50 -20.12 -32.94
N LYS A 5 5.53 -21.03 -32.92
CA LYS A 5 4.42 -21.08 -31.98
C LYS A 5 4.25 -22.49 -31.45
N PHE A 6 3.96 -22.61 -30.16
CA PHE A 6 3.63 -23.88 -29.54
C PHE A 6 2.45 -23.71 -28.60
N THR A 7 1.56 -24.70 -28.62
CA THR A 7 0.42 -24.75 -27.72
C THR A 7 0.57 -25.96 -26.83
N VAL A 8 0.66 -25.72 -25.53
CA VAL A 8 0.65 -26.73 -24.48
C VAL A 8 -0.81 -27.08 -24.22
N CYS A 9 -1.19 -28.33 -24.53
CA CYS A 9 -2.49 -28.91 -24.21
C CYS A 9 -3.71 -28.17 -24.81
N GLU A 10 -3.79 -28.08 -26.13
CA GLU A 10 -5.07 -27.91 -26.86
C GLU A 10 -5.09 -28.89 -28.05
N ASP A 11 -6.27 -29.06 -28.69
CA ASP A 11 -6.74 -29.74 -29.92
C ASP A 11 -5.76 -30.37 -30.92
N THR A 12 -4.48 -30.04 -30.84
CA THR A 12 -3.35 -30.66 -31.56
C THR A 12 -3.11 -32.13 -31.20
N GLY A 13 -3.80 -32.69 -30.19
CA GLY A 13 -3.70 -34.10 -29.79
C GLY A 13 -2.44 -34.46 -29.00
N PHE A 14 -1.64 -33.47 -28.58
CA PHE A 14 -0.46 -33.69 -27.74
C PHE A 14 -0.75 -33.34 -26.28
N LEU A 15 -1.04 -34.38 -25.49
CA LEU A 15 -1.13 -34.33 -24.04
C LEU A 15 0.10 -35.06 -23.48
N PRO A 16 1.13 -34.34 -23.00
CA PRO A 16 2.27 -34.99 -22.36
C PRO A 16 1.78 -35.75 -21.12
N GLU A 17 2.31 -36.95 -20.91
CA GLU A 17 2.17 -37.65 -19.63
C GLU A 17 2.85 -36.82 -18.52
N SER A 18 2.43 -36.99 -17.26
CA SER A 18 2.95 -36.25 -16.09
C SER A 18 4.50 -36.15 -16.09
N GLU A 19 5.20 -37.27 -16.31
CA GLU A 19 6.66 -37.35 -16.34
C GLU A 19 7.32 -36.62 -17.53
N GLN A 20 6.55 -36.28 -18.57
CA GLN A 20 7.06 -35.68 -19.80
C GLN A 20 7.11 -34.15 -19.75
N PHE A 21 6.44 -33.51 -18.78
CA PHE A 21 6.37 -32.04 -18.69
C PHE A 21 7.73 -31.38 -18.51
N GLY A 22 8.60 -31.90 -17.63
CA GLY A 22 9.95 -31.38 -17.46
C GLY A 22 10.80 -31.52 -18.73
N THR A 23 10.73 -32.67 -19.39
CA THR A 23 11.42 -32.92 -20.67
C THR A 23 10.92 -31.99 -21.77
N LEU A 24 9.61 -31.78 -21.85
CA LEU A 24 8.98 -30.85 -22.78
C LEU A 24 9.45 -29.41 -22.51
N GLY A 25 9.47 -29.00 -21.24
CA GLY A 25 10.00 -27.71 -20.82
C GLY A 25 11.43 -27.49 -21.29
N ILE A 26 12.32 -28.47 -21.08
CA ILE A 26 13.73 -28.39 -21.52
C ILE A 26 13.83 -28.31 -23.05
N TYR A 27 13.04 -29.12 -23.75
CA TYR A 27 13.00 -29.15 -25.21
C TYR A 27 12.58 -27.78 -25.78
N LEU A 28 11.48 -27.22 -25.29
CA LEU A 28 11.00 -25.89 -25.65
C LEU A 28 11.98 -24.80 -25.19
N GLY A 29 12.58 -24.96 -24.02
CA GLY A 29 13.64 -24.14 -23.43
C GLY A 29 14.82 -23.90 -24.36
N ASN A 30 15.22 -24.94 -25.09
CA ASN A 30 16.35 -24.90 -26.01
C ASN A 30 15.97 -24.44 -27.43
N ASN A 31 14.68 -24.23 -27.71
CA ASN A 31 14.21 -23.83 -29.04
C ASN A 31 14.27 -22.30 -29.24
N THR A 32 15.38 -21.82 -29.79
CA THR A 32 15.65 -20.38 -30.00
C THR A 32 14.74 -19.68 -31.02
N HIS A 33 13.82 -20.40 -31.67
CA HIS A 33 12.88 -19.85 -32.64
C HIS A 33 11.46 -19.71 -32.10
N LEU A 34 11.16 -20.29 -30.94
CA LEU A 34 9.84 -20.22 -30.33
C LEU A 34 9.57 -18.80 -29.83
N LYS A 35 8.57 -18.14 -30.40
CA LYS A 35 8.19 -16.75 -30.08
C LYS A 35 6.94 -16.65 -29.22
N GLU A 36 6.00 -17.58 -29.43
CA GLU A 36 4.70 -17.58 -28.77
C GLU A 36 4.45 -18.94 -28.12
N LEU A 37 4.12 -18.91 -26.83
CA LEU A 37 3.72 -20.08 -26.05
C LEU A 37 2.28 -19.91 -25.60
N THR A 38 1.41 -20.84 -25.99
CA THR A 38 0.00 -20.87 -25.58
C THR A 38 -0.23 -21.97 -24.56
N PHE A 39 -0.94 -21.67 -23.49
CA PHE A 39 -1.35 -22.65 -22.48
C PHE A 39 -2.88 -22.79 -22.45
N GLY A 40 -3.40 -23.94 -22.87
CA GLY A 40 -4.84 -24.10 -23.03
C GLY A 40 -5.59 -25.05 -22.13
N TYR A 41 -5.00 -26.17 -21.70
CA TYR A 41 -5.67 -27.07 -20.77
C TYR A 41 -4.67 -27.69 -19.79
N VAL A 42 -4.63 -27.16 -18.56
CA VAL A 42 -3.65 -27.58 -17.52
C VAL A 42 -4.26 -28.54 -16.51
N VAL A 43 -5.52 -28.96 -16.69
CA VAL A 43 -6.30 -29.68 -15.68
C VAL A 43 -5.68 -31.03 -15.28
N TYR A 44 -4.81 -31.61 -16.11
CA TYR A 44 -4.14 -32.89 -15.86
C TYR A 44 -2.67 -32.78 -15.46
N CYS A 45 -2.15 -31.56 -15.24
CA CYS A 45 -0.77 -31.34 -14.81
C CYS A 45 -0.74 -31.16 -13.29
N THR A 46 0.15 -31.89 -12.60
CA THR A 46 0.38 -31.59 -11.18
C THR A 46 1.16 -30.29 -11.05
N LYS A 47 1.10 -29.65 -9.87
CA LYS A 47 1.88 -28.44 -9.59
C LYS A 47 3.38 -28.65 -9.88
N TYR A 48 3.88 -29.81 -9.48
CA TYR A 48 5.27 -30.21 -9.64
C TYR A 48 5.67 -30.33 -11.13
N ASP A 49 4.85 -31.01 -11.93
CA ASP A 49 5.12 -31.21 -13.36
C ASP A 49 5.19 -29.88 -14.13
N PHE A 50 4.29 -28.96 -13.81
CA PHE A 50 4.28 -27.63 -14.42
C PHE A 50 5.49 -26.79 -14.01
N GLU A 51 5.91 -26.89 -12.75
CA GLU A 51 7.11 -26.21 -12.23
C GLU A 51 8.37 -26.70 -12.96
N GLU A 52 8.52 -28.01 -13.13
CA GLU A 52 9.59 -28.62 -13.94
C GLU A 52 9.55 -28.15 -15.40
N MET A 53 8.35 -28.09 -16.01
CA MET A 53 8.19 -27.54 -17.36
C MET A 53 8.64 -26.07 -17.44
N CYS A 54 8.22 -25.25 -16.48
CA CYS A 54 8.58 -23.83 -16.44
C CYS A 54 10.10 -23.65 -16.27
N HIS A 55 10.75 -24.43 -15.40
CA HIS A 55 12.21 -24.40 -15.23
C HIS A 55 12.96 -24.72 -16.53
N GLY A 56 12.47 -25.68 -17.31
CA GLY A 56 12.98 -25.93 -18.65
C GLY A 56 12.79 -24.74 -19.59
N LEU A 57 11.57 -24.18 -19.62
CA LEU A 57 11.20 -23.03 -20.46
C LEU A 57 12.00 -21.77 -20.18
N ALA A 58 12.44 -21.55 -18.93
CA ALA A 58 13.21 -20.38 -18.49
C ALA A 58 14.51 -20.16 -19.30
N ARG A 59 15.01 -21.20 -19.96
CA ARG A 59 16.20 -21.15 -20.83
C ARG A 59 15.91 -20.44 -22.14
N ASN A 60 14.64 -20.34 -22.53
CA ASN A 60 14.22 -19.79 -23.80
C ASN A 60 14.01 -18.27 -23.72
N LYS A 61 15.02 -17.52 -24.16
CA LYS A 61 14.94 -16.06 -24.28
C LYS A 61 14.23 -15.57 -25.54
N SER A 62 13.86 -16.46 -26.46
CA SER A 62 13.19 -16.06 -27.71
C SER A 62 11.69 -15.92 -27.56
N ILE A 63 11.09 -16.52 -26.53
CA ILE A 63 9.66 -16.35 -26.22
C ILE A 63 9.45 -14.91 -25.79
N THR A 64 8.58 -14.20 -26.51
CA THR A 64 8.19 -12.83 -26.19
C THR A 64 6.70 -12.74 -25.86
N LYS A 65 5.92 -13.75 -26.23
CA LYS A 65 4.46 -13.75 -26.05
C LYS A 65 3.98 -14.99 -25.31
N LEU A 66 3.24 -14.78 -24.23
CA LEU A 66 2.48 -15.82 -23.52
C LEU A 66 0.99 -15.65 -23.81
N ARG A 67 0.30 -16.75 -24.09
CA ARG A 67 -1.15 -16.78 -24.30
C ARG A 67 -1.80 -17.80 -23.38
N PHE A 68 -2.86 -17.43 -22.69
CA PHE A 68 -3.61 -18.28 -21.76
C PHE A 68 -5.03 -18.45 -22.26
N THR A 69 -5.44 -19.69 -22.48
CA THR A 69 -6.80 -20.02 -22.93
C THR A 69 -7.60 -20.86 -21.92
N SER A 70 -6.92 -21.48 -20.95
CA SER A 70 -7.50 -22.37 -19.92
C SER A 70 -8.23 -21.62 -18.80
N LYS A 71 -9.48 -22.01 -18.48
CA LYS A 71 -10.18 -21.59 -17.24
C LYS A 71 -9.37 -21.88 -15.97
N ALA A 72 -8.77 -23.07 -15.88
CA ALA A 72 -8.07 -23.51 -14.67
C ALA A 72 -6.84 -22.63 -14.33
N MET A 73 -6.19 -22.05 -15.34
CA MET A 73 -5.08 -21.12 -15.15
C MET A 73 -5.52 -19.81 -14.48
N PHE A 74 -6.77 -19.41 -14.67
CA PHE A 74 -7.35 -18.20 -14.06
C PHE A 74 -7.85 -18.43 -12.64
N GLN A 75 -8.22 -19.67 -12.31
CA GLN A 75 -8.79 -20.02 -11.00
C GLN A 75 -7.73 -20.41 -9.97
N ASP A 76 -6.62 -21.02 -10.39
CA ASP A 76 -5.53 -21.38 -9.49
C ASP A 76 -4.34 -20.44 -9.66
N SER A 77 -4.14 -19.65 -8.62
CA SER A 77 -3.12 -18.62 -8.57
C SER A 77 -1.68 -19.14 -8.58
N ASN A 78 -1.48 -20.42 -8.28
CA ASN A 78 -0.14 -20.99 -8.25
C ASN A 78 0.48 -21.04 -9.65
N TRP A 79 -0.31 -21.23 -10.72
CA TRP A 79 0.22 -21.38 -12.08
C TRP A 79 0.86 -20.09 -12.61
N LEU A 80 0.12 -18.98 -12.54
CA LEU A 80 0.61 -17.68 -12.98
C LEU A 80 1.78 -17.21 -12.12
N ARG A 81 1.76 -17.50 -10.82
CA ARG A 81 2.86 -17.20 -9.91
C ARG A 81 4.14 -17.96 -10.28
N LEU A 82 4.05 -19.26 -10.51
CA LEU A 82 5.19 -20.10 -10.92
C LEU A 82 5.81 -19.58 -12.23
N LEU A 83 4.97 -19.22 -13.21
CA LEU A 83 5.43 -18.62 -14.45
C LEU A 83 6.16 -17.29 -14.22
N ALA A 84 5.60 -16.38 -13.41
CA ALA A 84 6.27 -15.12 -13.08
C ALA A 84 7.61 -15.35 -12.39
N GLU A 85 7.67 -16.17 -11.33
CA GLU A 85 8.90 -16.42 -10.57
C GLU A 85 10.03 -16.95 -11.45
N ILE A 86 9.70 -17.75 -12.45
CA ILE A 86 10.67 -18.38 -13.34
C ILE A 86 11.07 -17.47 -14.52
N TYR A 87 10.14 -16.70 -15.09
CA TYR A 87 10.45 -15.76 -16.17
C TYR A 87 11.04 -14.43 -15.70
N LEU A 88 10.76 -14.01 -14.45
CA LEU A 88 11.36 -12.86 -13.76
C LEU A 88 12.88 -12.83 -13.87
N GLN A 89 13.50 -14.01 -13.84
CA GLN A 89 14.95 -14.07 -13.77
C GLN A 89 15.62 -13.88 -15.14
N LYS A 90 14.97 -14.18 -16.27
CA LYS A 90 15.65 -14.33 -17.59
C LYS A 90 14.78 -14.10 -18.86
N GLY A 91 13.51 -13.76 -18.74
CA GLY A 91 12.57 -13.68 -19.88
C GLY A 91 12.57 -12.36 -20.66
N ASN A 92 12.16 -12.41 -21.94
CA ASN A 92 11.89 -11.25 -22.79
C ASN A 92 10.38 -11.12 -23.08
N ILE A 93 9.53 -11.49 -22.11
CA ILE A 93 8.07 -11.47 -22.29
C ILE A 93 7.61 -10.02 -22.41
N ASP A 94 7.18 -9.63 -23.60
CA ASP A 94 6.66 -8.30 -23.89
C ASP A 94 5.13 -8.29 -24.05
N THR A 95 4.53 -9.45 -24.26
CA THR A 95 3.10 -9.59 -24.51
C THR A 95 2.50 -10.73 -23.69
N ILE A 96 1.44 -10.43 -22.93
CA ILE A 96 0.60 -11.44 -22.29
C ILE A 96 -0.82 -11.33 -22.84
N GLU A 97 -1.39 -12.44 -23.26
CA GLU A 97 -2.74 -12.48 -23.83
C GLU A 97 -3.61 -13.50 -23.11
N PHE A 98 -4.79 -13.05 -22.69
CA PHE A 98 -5.82 -13.86 -22.05
C PHE A 98 -6.97 -14.03 -23.04
N VAL A 99 -7.14 -15.25 -23.55
CA VAL A 99 -8.19 -15.61 -24.51
C VAL A 99 -9.02 -16.74 -23.92
N PRO A 100 -9.95 -16.46 -22.98
CA PRO A 100 -10.80 -17.50 -22.41
C PRO A 100 -11.54 -18.27 -23.52
N LYS A 101 -11.20 -19.54 -23.69
CA LYS A 101 -11.95 -20.44 -24.59
C LYS A 101 -13.05 -21.17 -23.82
N TYR A 102 -14.13 -21.52 -24.51
CA TYR A 102 -15.16 -22.37 -23.92
C TYR A 102 -14.60 -23.75 -23.64
N ASP A 103 -15.06 -24.36 -22.55
CA ASP A 103 -14.89 -25.80 -22.36
C ASP A 103 -15.81 -26.50 -23.36
N GLU A 104 -15.28 -26.92 -24.52
CA GLU A 104 -16.06 -27.61 -25.55
C GLU A 104 -16.65 -28.94 -25.06
N LEU A 105 -16.15 -29.46 -23.92
CA LEU A 105 -16.62 -30.69 -23.29
C LEU A 105 -17.84 -30.49 -22.39
N MET A 106 -18.23 -29.24 -22.08
CA MET A 106 -19.40 -28.91 -21.27
C MET A 106 -20.53 -28.41 -22.18
N GLU A 107 -21.69 -29.08 -22.16
CA GLU A 107 -22.86 -28.72 -22.98
C GLU A 107 -23.37 -27.29 -22.72
N GLU A 108 -23.04 -26.72 -21.56
CA GLU A 108 -23.33 -25.32 -21.22
C GLU A 108 -22.13 -24.41 -21.51
N ARG A 109 -22.30 -23.54 -22.52
CA ARG A 109 -21.39 -22.43 -22.82
C ARG A 109 -21.44 -21.34 -21.75
N THR A 110 -21.03 -21.65 -20.52
CA THR A 110 -20.81 -20.63 -19.49
C THR A 110 -19.52 -19.88 -19.80
N PRO A 111 -19.54 -18.54 -19.88
CA PRO A 111 -18.32 -17.74 -19.96
C PRO A 111 -17.38 -18.09 -18.81
N ILE A 112 -16.08 -18.00 -19.06
CA ILE A 112 -15.10 -18.01 -17.99
C ILE A 112 -15.23 -16.69 -17.24
N GLU A 113 -15.86 -16.73 -16.06
CA GLU A 113 -15.73 -15.65 -15.09
C GLU A 113 -14.37 -15.77 -14.41
N ILE A 114 -13.52 -14.77 -14.62
CA ILE A 114 -12.32 -14.57 -13.80
C ILE A 114 -12.80 -13.85 -12.54
N ASP A 115 -12.71 -14.50 -11.38
CA ASP A 115 -13.11 -13.88 -10.13
C ASP A 115 -12.12 -12.77 -9.70
N ARG A 116 -12.51 -11.99 -8.70
CA ARG A 116 -11.69 -10.89 -8.14
C ARG A 116 -10.29 -11.37 -7.71
N ARG A 117 -10.18 -12.60 -7.20
CA ARG A 117 -8.92 -13.16 -6.72
C ARG A 117 -7.97 -13.49 -7.86
N GLY A 118 -8.49 -14.08 -8.94
CA GLY A 118 -7.74 -14.35 -10.17
C GLY A 118 -7.22 -13.05 -10.81
N LEU A 119 -8.04 -12.01 -10.84
CA LEU A 119 -7.65 -10.71 -11.38
C LEU A 119 -6.60 -9.98 -10.53
N LEU A 120 -6.77 -9.90 -9.21
CA LEU A 120 -5.75 -9.34 -8.31
C LEU A 120 -4.39 -10.03 -8.45
N LEU A 121 -4.42 -11.35 -8.64
CA LEU A 121 -3.21 -12.11 -8.84
C LEU A 121 -2.59 -11.89 -10.22
N ILE A 122 -3.40 -11.86 -11.29
CA ILE A 122 -2.92 -11.49 -12.62
C ILE A 122 -2.19 -10.15 -12.53
N SER A 123 -2.77 -9.16 -11.86
CA SER A 123 -2.14 -7.87 -11.63
C SER A 123 -0.78 -7.99 -10.93
N TYR A 124 -0.72 -8.70 -9.80
CA TYR A 124 0.52 -8.95 -9.07
C TYR A 124 1.59 -9.62 -9.94
N VAL A 125 1.23 -10.68 -10.65
CA VAL A 125 2.11 -11.46 -11.53
C VAL A 125 2.65 -10.57 -12.65
N MET A 126 1.85 -9.67 -13.17
CA MET A 126 2.26 -8.78 -14.25
C MET A 126 3.24 -7.70 -13.81
N THR A 127 3.15 -7.24 -12.56
CA THR A 127 4.16 -6.33 -11.99
C THR A 127 5.58 -6.87 -12.06
N LYS A 128 5.72 -8.20 -12.21
CA LYS A 128 6.98 -8.92 -12.22
C LYS A 128 7.63 -9.03 -13.59
N PHE A 129 7.01 -8.59 -14.68
CA PHE A 129 7.62 -8.68 -16.01
C PHE A 129 8.20 -7.34 -16.44
N ASP A 130 9.50 -7.11 -16.18
CA ASP A 130 10.20 -5.86 -16.54
C ASP A 130 10.14 -5.50 -18.03
N SER A 131 10.00 -6.50 -18.90
CA SER A 131 9.94 -6.32 -20.35
C SER A 131 8.52 -6.20 -20.90
N LEU A 132 7.49 -6.29 -20.05
CA LEU A 132 6.10 -6.29 -20.49
C LEU A 132 5.77 -4.96 -21.14
N LYS A 133 5.16 -5.01 -22.33
CA LYS A 133 4.76 -3.84 -23.12
C LYS A 133 3.29 -3.87 -23.49
N LYS A 134 2.69 -5.04 -23.51
CA LYS A 134 1.35 -5.24 -24.04
C LYS A 134 0.60 -6.33 -23.29
N ILE A 135 -0.66 -6.05 -23.01
CA ILE A 135 -1.59 -6.98 -22.41
C ILE A 135 -2.84 -7.00 -23.25
N VAL A 136 -3.33 -8.19 -23.54
CA VAL A 136 -4.51 -8.38 -24.38
C VAL A 136 -5.52 -9.21 -23.61
N PHE A 137 -6.73 -8.68 -23.45
CA PHE A 137 -7.90 -9.47 -23.06
C PHE A 137 -8.78 -9.61 -24.30
N ASP A 138 -8.82 -10.82 -24.86
CA ASP A 138 -9.60 -11.14 -26.04
C ASP A 138 -10.79 -12.01 -25.64
N SER A 139 -11.97 -11.41 -25.57
CA SER A 139 -13.22 -12.14 -25.31
C SER A 139 -13.83 -12.56 -26.64
N PRO A 140 -14.01 -13.86 -26.91
CA PRO A 140 -14.68 -14.32 -28.14
C PRO A 140 -16.15 -13.89 -28.21
N ASN A 141 -16.75 -13.44 -27.11
CA ASN A 141 -18.12 -12.92 -27.07
C ASN A 141 -18.12 -11.40 -27.14
N LYS A 142 -18.44 -10.86 -28.31
CA LYS A 142 -18.74 -9.43 -28.46
C LYS A 142 -19.92 -9.05 -27.56
N GLY A 143 -19.70 -8.17 -26.58
CA GLY A 143 -20.76 -7.53 -25.79
C GLY A 143 -21.09 -8.15 -24.42
N LYS A 144 -20.21 -9.00 -23.85
CA LYS A 144 -20.26 -9.31 -22.41
C LYS A 144 -19.24 -8.46 -21.66
N GLU A 145 -19.70 -7.79 -20.61
CA GLU A 145 -18.88 -6.99 -19.71
C GLU A 145 -18.02 -7.91 -18.83
N LEU A 146 -16.72 -7.66 -18.76
CA LEU A 146 -15.92 -8.18 -17.66
C LEU A 146 -16.36 -7.47 -16.37
N ASN A 147 -16.19 -8.12 -15.21
CA ASN A 147 -16.49 -7.49 -13.93
C ASN A 147 -15.68 -6.18 -13.78
N ASP A 148 -16.41 -5.07 -13.77
CA ASP A 148 -15.87 -3.70 -13.76
C ASP A 148 -14.91 -3.41 -12.60
N GLU A 149 -15.23 -3.93 -11.42
CA GLU A 149 -14.43 -3.70 -10.22
C GLU A 149 -13.09 -4.41 -10.34
N ALA A 150 -13.12 -5.65 -10.82
CA ALA A 150 -11.93 -6.49 -10.87
C ALA A 150 -11.01 -6.14 -12.05
N MET A 151 -11.54 -5.71 -13.20
CA MET A 151 -10.72 -5.19 -14.30
C MET A 151 -10.05 -3.85 -13.96
N THR A 152 -10.74 -3.00 -13.20
CA THR A 152 -10.15 -1.76 -12.66
C THR A 152 -8.90 -2.05 -11.83
N LEU A 153 -8.95 -3.07 -10.95
CA LEU A 153 -7.81 -3.48 -10.13
C LEU A 153 -6.63 -4.01 -10.96
N VAL A 154 -6.89 -4.74 -12.05
CA VAL A 154 -5.82 -5.23 -12.93
C VAL A 154 -5.14 -4.09 -13.65
N ILE A 155 -5.94 -3.22 -14.27
CA ILE A 155 -5.46 -2.06 -15.01
C ILE A 155 -4.65 -1.13 -14.08
N GLN A 156 -5.15 -0.89 -12.86
CA GLN A 156 -4.48 -0.02 -11.89
C GLN A 156 -3.09 -0.55 -11.50
N ALA A 157 -2.99 -1.80 -11.06
CA ALA A 157 -1.71 -2.36 -10.62
C ALA A 157 -0.68 -2.45 -11.76
N LEU A 158 -1.15 -2.72 -12.98
CA LEU A 158 -0.32 -2.72 -14.18
C LEU A 158 0.30 -1.36 -14.46
N ILE A 159 -0.48 -0.29 -14.30
CA ILE A 159 -0.01 1.06 -14.57
C ILE A 159 0.88 1.59 -13.46
N GLU A 160 0.60 1.24 -12.20
CA GLU A 160 1.47 1.57 -11.07
C GLU A 160 2.89 1.01 -11.23
N HIS A 161 3.01 -0.18 -11.84
CA HIS A 161 4.30 -0.87 -11.96
C HIS A 161 4.94 -0.72 -13.35
N HIS A 162 4.15 -0.57 -14.41
CA HIS A 162 4.59 -0.52 -15.80
C HIS A 162 3.81 0.53 -16.60
N PRO A 163 4.09 1.83 -16.44
CA PRO A 163 3.30 2.92 -17.02
C PRO A 163 3.31 2.97 -18.57
N GLU A 164 4.22 2.23 -19.21
CA GLU A 164 4.30 2.12 -20.67
C GLU A 164 3.51 0.94 -21.26
N VAL A 165 2.96 0.05 -20.42
CA VAL A 165 2.23 -1.14 -20.87
C VAL A 165 0.89 -0.75 -21.49
N LYS A 166 0.69 -1.17 -22.74
CA LYS A 166 -0.57 -1.02 -23.46
C LYS A 166 -1.53 -2.13 -23.08
N VAL A 167 -2.70 -1.77 -22.54
CA VAL A 167 -3.81 -2.72 -22.33
C VAL A 167 -4.75 -2.63 -23.53
N GLU A 168 -4.94 -3.74 -24.23
CA GLU A 168 -5.87 -3.87 -25.35
C GLU A 168 -7.02 -4.80 -24.95
N LEU A 169 -8.24 -4.37 -25.24
CA LEU A 169 -9.46 -5.12 -24.98
C LEU A 169 -10.12 -5.40 -26.32
N HIS A 170 -10.12 -6.66 -26.75
CA HIS A 170 -10.75 -7.09 -28.01
C HIS A 170 -12.04 -7.84 -27.68
N GLY A 171 -13.16 -7.40 -28.28
CA GLY A 171 -14.47 -8.03 -28.06
C GLY A 171 -15.11 -7.79 -26.70
N THR A 172 -14.36 -7.25 -25.74
CA THR A 172 -14.81 -6.92 -24.38
C THR A 172 -15.27 -5.47 -24.29
N THR A 173 -16.45 -5.22 -23.74
CA THR A 173 -16.86 -3.89 -23.28
C THR A 173 -16.42 -3.72 -21.84
N LEU A 174 -15.69 -2.64 -21.55
CA LEU A 174 -15.54 -2.17 -20.18
C LEU A 174 -16.87 -1.55 -19.78
N GLY A 175 -17.38 -1.86 -18.59
CA GLY A 175 -18.43 -1.04 -18.04
C GLY A 175 -17.88 0.33 -17.61
N PRO A 176 -18.79 1.26 -17.27
CA PRO A 176 -18.50 2.68 -17.16
C PRO A 176 -17.40 3.02 -16.14
N ASN A 177 -17.23 2.22 -15.08
CA ASN A 177 -16.19 2.45 -14.08
C ASN A 177 -14.80 2.08 -14.59
N SER A 178 -14.71 1.02 -15.41
CA SER A 178 -13.45 0.60 -16.02
C SER A 178 -13.02 1.50 -17.17
N GLU A 179 -13.96 2.08 -17.93
CA GLU A 179 -13.64 3.12 -18.92
C GLU A 179 -13.08 4.37 -18.25
N VAL A 180 -13.62 4.78 -17.10
CA VAL A 180 -13.10 5.90 -16.30
C VAL A 180 -11.72 5.58 -15.73
N ALA A 181 -11.48 4.34 -15.29
CA ALA A 181 -10.13 3.90 -14.89
C ALA A 181 -9.16 3.96 -16.08
N ALA A 182 -9.49 3.30 -17.21
CA ALA A 182 -8.62 3.27 -18.39
C ALA A 182 -8.37 4.66 -19.02
N LEU A 183 -9.37 5.55 -19.05
CA LEU A 183 -9.24 6.93 -19.52
C LEU A 183 -8.55 7.85 -18.50
N GLY A 184 -8.74 7.58 -17.22
CA GLY A 184 -8.09 8.27 -16.10
C GLY A 184 -6.59 7.98 -15.98
N LEU A 185 -6.05 7.01 -16.72
CA LEU A 185 -4.70 6.47 -16.51
C LEU A 185 -3.66 6.86 -17.59
N SER A 186 -4.01 7.72 -18.54
CA SER A 186 -2.97 8.41 -19.34
C SER A 186 -2.28 9.55 -18.58
N HIS A 187 -2.85 9.96 -17.44
CA HIS A 187 -2.28 10.90 -16.47
C HIS A 187 -2.62 10.34 -15.08
N ALA A 188 -1.67 9.76 -14.35
CA ALA A 188 -1.83 9.62 -12.89
C ALA A 188 -2.05 11.04 -12.34
N GLY A 189 -3.34 11.39 -12.19
CA GLY A 189 -3.78 12.75 -11.99
C GLY A 189 -3.17 13.31 -10.72
N VAL A 190 -3.02 14.62 -10.68
CA VAL A 190 -2.51 15.25 -9.46
C VAL A 190 -3.56 15.09 -8.37
N GLY A 191 -3.17 14.49 -7.25
CA GLY A 191 -4.03 14.19 -6.11
C GLY A 191 -3.60 14.93 -4.85
N ALA A 192 -4.54 15.15 -3.93
CA ALA A 192 -4.22 15.63 -2.58
C ALA A 192 -3.28 14.66 -1.85
N GLY A 193 -2.37 15.18 -1.03
CA GLY A 193 -1.35 14.37 -0.36
C GLY A 193 -0.19 13.91 -1.24
N MET A 194 -0.09 14.40 -2.49
CA MET A 194 1.07 14.14 -3.35
C MET A 194 2.10 15.26 -3.28
N LEU A 195 3.37 14.92 -3.53
CA LEU A 195 4.39 15.90 -3.88
C LEU A 195 4.47 16.10 -5.39
N CYS A 196 4.60 17.37 -5.78
CA CYS A 196 4.73 17.79 -7.16
C CYS A 196 5.87 18.81 -7.31
N CYS A 197 6.32 18.97 -8.55
CA CYS A 197 7.14 20.07 -9.01
C CYS A 197 6.27 21.03 -9.81
N VAL A 198 6.35 22.32 -9.51
CA VAL A 198 5.64 23.36 -10.27
C VAL A 198 6.34 23.57 -11.62
N LYS A 199 5.59 23.59 -12.72
CA LYS A 199 6.12 23.83 -14.08
C LYS A 199 5.17 24.67 -14.92
N GLY A 200 5.69 25.21 -16.03
CA GLY A 200 4.86 25.80 -17.08
C GLY A 200 4.13 27.10 -16.75
N LEU A 201 4.43 27.76 -15.61
CA LEU A 201 3.86 29.07 -15.30
C LEU A 201 4.55 30.18 -16.09
N SER A 202 3.77 31.02 -16.77
CA SER A 202 4.27 32.09 -17.67
C SER A 202 4.27 33.49 -17.05
N SER A 203 3.46 33.74 -16.01
CA SER A 203 3.45 35.04 -15.31
C SER A 203 4.77 35.27 -14.57
N GLU A 204 5.16 36.54 -14.36
CA GLU A 204 6.43 36.86 -13.70
C GLU A 204 6.53 36.27 -12.28
N GLY A 205 5.44 36.32 -11.51
CA GLY A 205 5.33 35.67 -10.21
C GLY A 205 5.37 34.14 -10.32
N GLY A 206 4.67 33.56 -11.29
CA GLY A 206 4.60 32.12 -11.50
C GLY A 206 5.95 31.52 -11.95
N LYS A 207 6.71 32.23 -12.78
CA LYS A 207 8.06 31.82 -13.20
C LYS A 207 8.99 31.59 -12.01
N LYS A 208 8.83 32.32 -10.91
CA LYS A 208 9.62 32.15 -9.67
C LYS A 208 9.27 30.86 -8.91
N LEU A 209 8.10 30.27 -9.19
CA LEU A 209 7.66 29.00 -8.61
C LEU A 209 8.06 27.80 -9.46
N ASN A 210 8.31 27.96 -10.77
CA ASN A 210 8.73 26.86 -11.63
C ASN A 210 10.02 26.19 -11.08
N GLY A 211 10.04 24.86 -11.08
CA GLY A 211 11.12 24.05 -10.52
C GLY A 211 11.06 23.90 -8.98
N LYS A 212 10.09 24.51 -8.31
CA LYS A 212 9.92 24.36 -6.85
C LYS A 212 9.03 23.17 -6.53
N ARG A 213 9.39 22.48 -5.44
CA ARG A 213 8.62 21.38 -4.86
C ARG A 213 7.40 21.93 -4.12
N CYS A 214 6.29 21.22 -4.20
CA CYS A 214 5.08 21.55 -3.46
C CYS A 214 4.32 20.29 -3.02
N ALA A 215 3.61 20.41 -1.90
CA ALA A 215 2.65 19.42 -1.43
C ALA A 215 1.24 19.85 -1.85
N VAL A 216 0.48 18.92 -2.44
CA VAL A 216 -0.90 19.16 -2.85
C VAL A 216 -1.81 19.01 -1.63
N ILE A 217 -2.48 20.09 -1.25
CA ILE A 217 -3.32 20.14 -0.04
C ILE A 217 -4.69 19.57 -0.36
N ARG A 218 -5.35 20.09 -1.40
CA ARG A 218 -6.69 19.68 -1.83
C ARG A 218 -6.99 20.19 -3.23
N ARG A 219 -8.02 19.64 -3.86
CA ARG A 219 -8.63 20.21 -5.06
C ARG A 219 -9.57 21.36 -4.69
N VAL A 220 -9.54 22.44 -5.44
CA VAL A 220 -10.49 23.56 -5.31
C VAL A 220 -11.62 23.30 -6.30
N GLU A 221 -12.78 22.93 -5.77
CA GLU A 221 -13.98 22.66 -6.57
C GLU A 221 -14.40 23.88 -7.40
N GLY A 222 -14.94 23.63 -8.59
CA GLY A 222 -15.40 24.68 -9.51
C GLY A 222 -14.32 25.34 -10.37
N GLU A 223 -13.06 25.40 -9.91
CA GLU A 223 -11.98 26.09 -10.66
C GLU A 223 -11.06 25.14 -11.44
N GLY A 224 -11.13 23.83 -11.18
CA GLY A 224 -10.19 22.86 -11.76
C GLY A 224 -8.73 23.12 -11.32
N ARG A 225 -8.55 23.65 -10.12
CA ARG A 225 -7.24 23.99 -9.55
C ARG A 225 -6.96 23.17 -8.30
N TYR A 226 -5.69 23.11 -7.94
CA TYR A 226 -5.17 22.47 -6.75
C TYR A 226 -4.59 23.53 -5.83
N GLU A 227 -5.00 23.51 -4.58
CA GLU A 227 -4.34 24.28 -3.53
C GLU A 227 -3.06 23.53 -3.13
N VAL A 228 -1.91 24.19 -3.22
CA VAL A 228 -0.60 23.61 -2.92
C VAL A 228 0.18 24.45 -1.92
N ARG A 229 1.00 23.79 -1.09
CA ARG A 229 2.05 24.40 -0.26
C ARG A 229 3.38 24.26 -0.96
N VAL A 230 4.04 25.37 -1.33
CA VAL A 230 5.39 25.34 -1.92
C VAL A 230 6.42 25.31 -0.80
N GLU A 231 7.41 24.42 -0.90
CA GLU A 231 8.45 24.24 0.13
C GLU A 231 9.19 25.55 0.43
N GLY A 232 9.21 25.94 1.71
CA GLY A 232 9.89 27.15 2.18
C GLY A 232 9.13 28.45 1.88
N LYS A 233 7.85 28.37 1.49
CA LYS A 233 6.97 29.53 1.31
C LYS A 233 5.80 29.47 2.29
N PRO A 234 5.55 30.51 3.10
CA PRO A 234 4.49 30.49 4.12
C PRO A 234 3.07 30.51 3.56
N SER A 235 2.88 30.78 2.27
CA SER A 235 1.55 30.89 1.64
C SER A 235 1.22 29.67 0.80
N THR A 236 -0.07 29.41 0.62
CA THR A 236 -0.58 28.42 -0.34
C THR A 236 -0.86 29.06 -1.69
N PHE A 237 -0.86 28.25 -2.75
CA PHE A 237 -1.09 28.69 -4.12
C PHE A 237 -2.15 27.83 -4.79
N ALA A 238 -3.02 28.42 -5.61
CA ALA A 238 -3.99 27.67 -6.43
C ALA A 238 -3.43 27.51 -7.85
N LEU A 239 -3.02 26.29 -8.21
CA LEU A 239 -2.38 25.96 -9.48
C LEU A 239 -3.25 25.03 -10.33
N LYS A 240 -3.19 25.17 -11.66
CA LYS A 240 -3.82 24.20 -12.56
C LYS A 240 -3.06 22.88 -12.52
N GLU A 241 -3.74 21.78 -12.79
CA GLU A 241 -3.11 20.45 -12.89
C GLU A 241 -1.95 20.43 -13.89
N SER A 242 -2.11 21.07 -15.06
CA SER A 242 -1.07 21.17 -16.09
C SER A 242 0.22 21.85 -15.62
N ALA A 243 0.16 22.61 -14.52
CA ALA A 243 1.30 23.28 -13.89
C ALA A 243 1.98 22.43 -12.80
N LEU A 244 1.51 21.20 -12.58
CA LEU A 244 2.00 20.30 -11.55
C LEU A 244 2.52 19.03 -12.22
N ALA A 245 3.76 18.65 -11.90
CA ALA A 245 4.32 17.37 -12.28
C ALA A 245 4.52 16.55 -11.00
N PRO A 246 3.90 15.37 -10.85
CA PRO A 246 4.21 14.47 -9.75
C PRO A 246 5.72 14.26 -9.62
N LEU A 247 6.24 14.32 -8.40
CA LEU A 247 7.64 14.01 -8.15
C LEU A 247 7.81 12.49 -7.96
N PRO A 248 8.89 11.89 -8.50
CA PRO A 248 9.23 10.52 -8.17
C PRO A 248 9.52 10.43 -6.67
N ARG A 249 9.08 9.33 -6.07
CA ARG A 249 9.39 9.02 -4.68
C ARG A 249 10.86 8.72 -4.51
N MET A 250 11.35 8.93 -3.29
CA MET A 250 12.71 8.55 -2.94
C MET A 250 12.90 7.04 -3.04
N PRO A 251 14.05 6.57 -3.56
CA PRO A 251 14.39 5.17 -3.47
C PRO A 251 14.54 4.77 -2.00
N LEU A 252 14.27 3.50 -1.71
CA LEU A 252 14.58 2.93 -0.40
C LEU A 252 16.07 3.13 -0.11
N PRO A 253 16.45 3.53 1.12
CA PRO A 253 17.84 3.67 1.47
C PRO A 253 18.52 2.30 1.39
N THR A 254 19.82 2.29 1.11
CA THR A 254 20.62 1.06 0.96
C THR A 254 21.74 0.94 2.01
N HIS A 255 21.85 1.89 2.94
CA HIS A 255 22.92 1.92 3.95
C HIS A 255 22.46 1.49 5.34
N SER A 256 23.42 1.10 6.18
CA SER A 256 23.24 0.63 7.57
C SER A 256 23.48 1.71 8.63
N SER A 257 23.38 2.99 8.27
CA SER A 257 23.60 4.13 9.18
C SER A 257 22.42 5.12 9.19
N ARG A 258 21.20 4.58 9.13
CA ARG A 258 19.96 5.40 9.09
C ARG A 258 19.68 5.97 10.47
N GLY A 259 19.14 7.18 10.53
CA GLY A 259 18.87 7.88 11.80
C GLY A 259 20.10 8.20 12.67
N SER A 260 21.30 7.75 12.31
CA SER A 260 22.51 7.84 13.16
C SER A 260 23.21 9.20 13.10
N SER A 261 22.67 10.16 12.36
CA SER A 261 23.28 11.49 12.32
C SER A 261 23.01 12.22 13.64
N ARG A 262 24.00 12.97 14.12
CA ARG A 262 23.87 13.77 15.36
C ARG A 262 22.82 14.89 15.23
N PHE A 263 22.47 15.26 14.00
CA PHE A 263 21.47 16.27 13.66
C PHE A 263 20.62 15.73 12.52
N PRO A 264 19.67 14.81 12.79
CA PRO A 264 18.92 14.20 11.71
C PRO A 264 17.98 15.22 11.10
N SER A 265 17.98 15.20 9.78
CA SER A 265 16.89 15.79 9.01
C SER A 265 15.62 14.96 9.21
N ALA A 266 14.46 15.58 8.98
CA ALA A 266 13.20 14.83 8.95
C ALA A 266 13.26 13.66 7.95
N ARG A 267 13.94 13.85 6.81
CA ARG A 267 14.16 12.79 5.81
C ARG A 267 14.89 11.59 6.39
N SER A 268 16.01 11.81 7.09
CA SER A 268 16.77 10.71 7.72
C SER A 268 16.04 10.01 8.86
N LEU A 269 15.06 10.65 9.51
CA LEU A 269 14.18 10.00 10.48
C LEU A 269 13.09 9.17 9.80
N CYS A 270 12.57 9.63 8.66
CA CYS A 270 11.61 8.85 7.88
C CYS A 270 12.22 7.52 7.37
N GLU A 271 13.54 7.45 7.18
CA GLU A 271 14.24 6.20 6.86
C GLU A 271 14.12 5.13 7.96
N LEU A 272 13.76 5.51 9.19
CA LEU A 272 13.48 4.57 10.29
C LEU A 272 12.03 4.05 10.25
N LEU A 273 11.16 4.65 9.43
CA LEU A 273 9.77 4.21 9.20
C LEU A 273 9.68 3.15 8.11
N LEU A 274 10.76 2.43 7.85
CA LEU A 274 10.76 1.37 6.85
C LEU A 274 10.34 0.06 7.48
N TYR A 275 9.36 -0.61 6.88
CA TYR A 275 8.97 -1.97 7.22
C TYR A 275 9.74 -2.99 6.38
N TYR A 276 9.73 -4.24 6.80
CA TYR A 276 10.17 -5.37 5.98
C TYR A 276 9.31 -5.49 4.72
N LYS A 277 9.72 -4.84 3.64
CA LYS A 277 9.11 -5.08 2.33
C LYS A 277 9.56 -6.47 1.87
N GLY A 278 8.63 -7.37 1.58
CA GLY A 278 8.93 -8.68 0.98
C GLY A 278 9.06 -9.89 1.92
N SER A 279 8.94 -9.76 3.24
CA SER A 279 9.02 -10.92 4.16
C SER A 279 7.68 -11.66 4.28
N GLY A 280 7.36 -12.48 3.28
CA GLY A 280 6.41 -13.59 3.45
C GLY A 280 7.12 -14.85 3.99
N PRO A 281 6.37 -15.88 4.41
CA PRO A 281 6.97 -17.16 4.78
C PRO A 281 7.85 -17.70 3.65
N GLY A 282 9.16 -17.82 3.89
CA GLY A 282 10.14 -18.36 2.94
C GLY A 282 10.70 -17.37 1.92
N ARG A 283 10.59 -16.06 2.13
CA ARG A 283 11.25 -15.03 1.31
C ARG A 283 12.26 -14.22 2.12
N ASP A 284 13.40 -13.95 1.51
CA ASP A 284 14.29 -12.91 2.00
C ASP A 284 13.59 -11.56 1.81
N PRO A 285 13.61 -10.67 2.80
CA PRO A 285 12.99 -9.37 2.65
C PRO A 285 13.73 -8.53 1.59
N ASP A 286 12.98 -7.86 0.71
CA ASP A 286 13.49 -6.83 -0.21
C ASP A 286 14.25 -5.74 0.56
N PHE A 287 13.88 -5.56 1.83
CA PHE A 287 14.57 -4.69 2.78
C PHE A 287 14.58 -5.29 4.19
N SER A 288 15.77 -5.61 4.72
CA SER A 288 15.95 -5.87 6.14
C SER A 288 16.34 -4.57 6.85
N PRO A 289 15.65 -4.16 7.93
CA PRO A 289 16.20 -3.18 8.85
C PRO A 289 17.58 -3.68 9.26
N SER A 290 18.52 -2.75 9.28
CA SER A 290 19.86 -3.03 9.76
C SER A 290 19.78 -3.37 11.24
N ARG A 291 20.58 -4.33 11.72
CA ARG A 291 20.81 -4.58 13.15
C ARG A 291 21.60 -3.42 13.79
N ILE A 292 21.14 -2.19 13.61
CA ILE A 292 21.76 -0.98 14.12
C ILE A 292 21.47 -0.93 15.62
N PHE A 293 22.51 -0.62 16.40
CA PHE A 293 22.30 -0.02 17.71
C PHE A 293 21.67 1.35 17.52
N LEU A 294 20.38 1.49 17.86
CA LEU A 294 19.70 2.78 17.84
C LEU A 294 20.57 3.80 18.59
N SER A 295 21.06 4.81 17.85
CA SER A 295 22.02 5.79 18.37
C SER A 295 21.73 7.18 17.80
N GLY A 296 22.35 8.20 18.39
CA GLY A 296 22.13 9.58 17.99
C GLY A 296 20.78 10.13 18.45
N PHE A 297 20.24 11.09 17.70
CA PHE A 297 19.07 11.87 18.13
C PHE A 297 17.82 11.01 18.35
N ALA A 298 17.53 10.06 17.45
CA ALA A 298 16.35 9.19 17.59
C ALA A 298 16.41 8.34 18.88
N ALA A 299 17.60 7.82 19.23
CA ALA A 299 17.82 7.10 20.49
C ALA A 299 17.67 8.01 21.71
N THR A 300 18.22 9.23 21.65
CA THR A 300 18.10 10.21 22.73
C THR A 300 16.65 10.57 22.98
N GLN A 301 15.88 10.90 21.93
CA GLN A 301 14.46 11.22 22.07
C GLN A 301 13.68 10.06 22.68
N LEU A 302 13.90 8.83 22.20
CA LEU A 302 13.21 7.66 22.74
C LEU A 302 13.57 7.38 24.20
N ASN A 303 14.85 7.52 24.57
CA ASN A 303 15.32 7.31 25.95
C ASN A 303 14.80 8.39 26.92
N ASP A 304 14.82 9.66 26.51
CA ASP A 304 14.34 10.78 27.33
C ASP A 304 12.82 10.67 27.57
N ASP A 305 12.08 10.13 26.60
CA ASP A 305 10.65 9.95 26.71
C ASP A 305 10.23 8.69 27.47
N ILE A 306 10.85 7.54 27.24
CA ILE A 306 10.30 6.27 27.71
C ILE A 306 11.21 5.60 28.73
N GLY A 307 12.53 5.81 28.65
CA GLY A 307 13.53 5.03 29.40
C GLY A 307 13.72 3.64 28.81
N SER A 308 14.98 3.19 28.72
CA SER A 308 15.38 1.98 27.99
C SER A 308 14.77 0.68 28.51
N SER A 309 14.45 0.58 29.79
CA SER A 309 13.88 -0.63 30.39
C SER A 309 12.42 -0.89 30.02
N ASN A 310 11.66 0.14 29.64
CA ASN A 310 10.25 -0.03 29.27
C ASN A 310 10.09 -0.48 27.80
N LEU A 311 11.19 -0.64 27.06
CA LEU A 311 11.23 -1.04 25.65
C LEU A 311 11.64 -2.51 25.46
N LEU A 312 11.89 -3.25 26.55
CA LEU A 312 12.39 -4.63 26.51
C LEU A 312 11.46 -5.61 25.75
N TYR A 313 10.20 -5.24 25.57
CA TYR A 313 9.18 -6.06 24.89
C TYR A 313 9.01 -5.74 23.41
N LEU A 314 9.74 -4.75 22.88
CA LEU A 314 9.67 -4.37 21.48
C LEU A 314 10.81 -5.02 20.69
N VAL A 315 10.51 -5.47 19.48
CA VAL A 315 11.56 -5.92 18.56
C VAL A 315 12.30 -4.71 17.97
N ASP A 316 13.56 -4.89 17.57
CA ASP A 316 14.44 -3.81 17.07
C ASP A 316 13.75 -2.88 16.06
N THR A 317 13.00 -3.45 15.12
CA THR A 317 12.28 -2.68 14.08
C THR A 317 11.19 -1.77 14.67
N GLN A 318 10.44 -2.22 15.68
CA GLN A 318 9.45 -1.38 16.35
C GLN A 318 10.12 -0.24 17.11
N ILE A 319 11.27 -0.51 17.73
CA ILE A 319 12.07 0.50 18.44
C ILE A 319 12.56 1.58 17.44
N GLU A 320 13.08 1.19 16.28
CA GLU A 320 13.49 2.12 15.22
C GLU A 320 12.33 2.98 14.72
N GLN A 321 11.18 2.36 14.42
CA GLN A 321 9.99 3.06 13.94
C GLN A 321 9.48 4.06 14.96
N LEU A 322 9.38 3.66 16.23
CA LEU A 322 9.00 4.55 17.33
C LEU A 322 9.98 5.70 17.49
N ALA A 323 11.28 5.43 17.45
CA ALA A 323 12.31 6.46 17.54
C ALA A 323 12.23 7.47 16.38
N GLY A 324 11.95 6.97 15.16
CA GLY A 324 11.69 7.78 13.98
C GLY A 324 10.49 8.70 14.19
N VAL A 325 9.34 8.15 14.61
CA VAL A 325 8.11 8.93 14.84
C VAL A 325 8.28 9.95 15.96
N VAL A 326 8.88 9.58 17.09
CA VAL A 326 9.15 10.51 18.20
C VAL A 326 10.09 11.63 17.75
N GLY A 327 11.16 11.31 17.02
CA GLY A 327 12.05 12.32 16.45
C GLY A 327 11.33 13.28 15.49
N LEU A 328 10.44 12.78 14.64
CA LEU A 328 9.64 13.61 13.73
C LEU A 328 8.65 14.49 14.49
N ALA A 329 8.03 13.97 15.56
CA ALA A 329 7.16 14.75 16.44
C ALA A 329 7.93 15.91 17.09
N SER A 330 9.12 15.64 17.62
CA SER A 330 10.01 16.65 18.20
C SER A 330 10.37 17.75 17.19
N ILE A 331 10.68 17.40 15.93
CA ILE A 331 10.91 18.41 14.89
C ILE A 331 9.65 19.25 14.63
N CYS A 332 8.45 18.69 14.73
CA CYS A 332 7.22 19.46 14.54
C CYS A 332 7.00 20.50 15.65
N GLU A 333 7.49 20.25 16.86
CA GLU A 333 7.41 21.21 17.98
C GLU A 333 8.22 22.50 17.75
N ASP A 334 9.20 22.49 16.83
CA ASP A 334 9.93 23.68 16.37
C ASP A 334 9.04 24.67 15.56
N GLY A 335 7.74 24.39 15.47
CA GLY A 335 6.73 25.24 14.84
C GLY A 335 6.56 24.97 13.35
N GLU A 336 6.03 25.96 12.61
CA GLU A 336 5.58 25.76 11.22
C GLU A 336 6.69 25.24 10.30
N LYS A 337 7.93 25.73 10.48
CA LYS A 337 9.09 25.29 9.68
C LYS A 337 9.46 23.83 9.95
N GLY A 338 9.33 23.39 11.19
CA GLY A 338 9.57 22.00 11.58
C GLY A 338 8.53 21.07 10.99
N ALA A 339 7.25 21.41 11.18
CA ALA A 339 6.12 20.69 10.59
C ALA A 339 6.19 20.63 9.05
N GLU A 340 6.60 21.71 8.38
CA GLU A 340 6.80 21.71 6.92
C GLU A 340 7.88 20.70 6.51
N LYS A 341 9.04 20.68 7.19
CA LYS A 341 10.10 19.69 6.89
C LYS A 341 9.62 18.25 7.06
N VAL A 342 8.86 17.98 8.11
CA VAL A 342 8.31 16.64 8.39
C VAL A 342 7.29 16.24 7.34
N LEU A 343 6.36 17.14 6.97
CA LEU A 343 5.39 16.89 5.90
C LEU A 343 6.10 16.50 4.60
N PHE A 344 7.04 17.33 4.14
CA PHE A 344 7.73 17.08 2.88
C PHE A 344 8.57 15.79 2.93
N ALA A 345 9.17 15.46 4.07
CA ALA A 345 9.91 14.22 4.21
C ALA A 345 9.01 12.97 4.14
N LEU A 346 7.85 13.00 4.81
CA LEU A 346 6.89 11.90 4.78
C LEU A 346 6.30 11.70 3.38
N LEU A 347 5.92 12.78 2.68
CA LEU A 347 5.31 12.68 1.36
C LEU A 347 6.30 12.43 0.21
N GLU A 348 7.59 12.64 0.44
CA GLU A 348 8.66 12.35 -0.53
C GLU A 348 9.07 10.87 -0.52
N GLY A 349 8.86 10.20 0.60
CA GLY A 349 9.23 8.82 0.80
C GLY A 349 8.43 7.81 0.01
N ASP A 350 8.77 6.54 0.23
CA ASP A 350 7.92 5.41 -0.16
C ASP A 350 6.56 5.53 0.56
N GLU A 351 5.49 5.06 -0.08
CA GLU A 351 4.12 5.05 0.48
C GLU A 351 4.10 4.40 1.87
N MET A 352 4.98 3.42 2.06
CA MET A 352 5.19 2.70 3.30
C MET A 352 5.52 3.60 4.50
N TYR A 353 6.06 4.81 4.33
CA TYR A 353 6.29 5.71 5.48
C TYR A 353 4.99 6.10 6.18
N VAL A 354 3.94 6.32 5.40
CA VAL A 354 2.61 6.66 5.92
C VAL A 354 1.95 5.43 6.54
N ASP A 355 2.09 4.27 5.89
CA ASP A 355 1.60 3.00 6.39
C ASP A 355 2.23 2.65 7.74
N VAL A 356 3.56 2.73 7.84
CA VAL A 356 4.30 2.43 9.06
C VAL A 356 4.01 3.44 10.16
N LEU A 357 3.79 4.72 9.83
CA LEU A 357 3.31 5.70 10.81
C LEU A 357 1.96 5.26 11.40
N ILE A 358 1.02 4.79 10.56
CA ILE A 358 -0.27 4.27 11.01
C ILE A 358 -0.10 3.01 11.87
N GLN A 359 0.67 2.05 11.38
CA GLN A 359 0.97 0.82 12.10
C GLN A 359 1.61 1.12 13.46
N THR A 360 2.54 2.07 13.55
CA THR A 360 3.19 2.46 14.81
C THR A 360 2.18 2.96 15.86
N MET A 361 1.12 3.65 15.43
CA MET A 361 0.04 4.12 16.32
C MET A 361 -0.91 3.00 16.77
N HIS A 362 -1.14 2.03 15.90
CA HIS A 362 -2.10 0.96 16.13
C HIS A 362 -1.44 -0.26 16.82
N TRP A 363 -0.34 -0.75 16.26
CA TRP A 363 0.48 -1.89 16.70
C TRP A 363 1.57 -1.52 17.71
N THR A 364 1.25 -0.62 18.66
CA THR A 364 2.19 -0.35 19.75
C THR A 364 2.20 -1.55 20.70
N GLY A 365 3.33 -2.23 20.84
CA GLY A 365 3.50 -3.31 21.82
C GLY A 365 3.30 -2.83 23.26
N PHE A 366 3.24 -3.74 24.23
CA PHE A 366 3.06 -3.39 25.64
C PHE A 366 4.25 -2.60 26.16
N ILE A 367 3.97 -1.46 26.79
CA ILE A 367 4.98 -0.59 27.40
C ILE A 367 4.64 -0.46 28.87
N GLY A 368 5.16 -1.33 29.75
CA GLY A 368 4.86 -1.36 31.18
C GLY A 368 6.07 -1.07 32.07
N SER A 369 5.83 -0.80 33.37
CA SER A 369 6.89 -0.55 34.35
C SER A 369 7.58 -1.83 34.82
N GLU A 370 8.84 -1.73 35.22
CA GLU A 370 9.64 -2.82 35.81
C GLU A 370 9.00 -3.46 37.07
N ASP A 371 8.10 -2.72 37.76
CA ASP A 371 7.61 -3.05 39.12
C ASP A 371 6.15 -3.58 39.21
N GLU A 372 5.46 -3.82 38.09
CA GLU A 372 4.15 -4.51 38.15
C GLU A 372 4.38 -6.02 38.01
N GLY A 373 4.23 -6.72 39.13
CA GLY A 373 4.56 -8.13 39.30
C GLY A 373 3.92 -9.05 38.26
N GLU A 374 4.75 -9.98 37.78
CA GLU A 374 4.41 -11.32 37.28
C GLU A 374 3.00 -11.47 36.68
N ASP A 375 2.85 -11.22 35.38
CA ASP A 375 2.04 -12.07 34.48
C ASP A 375 2.02 -11.60 33.00
N CYS A 376 2.62 -10.45 32.64
CA CYS A 376 2.80 -10.10 31.21
C CYS A 376 3.99 -10.82 30.54
N ARG A 377 4.35 -12.02 31.00
CA ARG A 377 5.48 -12.83 30.47
C ARG A 377 5.11 -13.68 29.25
N ASP A 378 3.86 -13.63 28.78
CA ASP A 378 3.53 -14.23 27.50
C ASP A 378 4.13 -13.36 26.38
N GLU A 379 5.22 -13.90 25.84
CA GLU A 379 6.19 -13.29 24.94
C GLU A 379 5.54 -12.46 23.83
N PHE A 380 5.69 -11.14 23.90
CA PHE A 380 5.36 -10.19 22.82
C PHE A 380 5.97 -10.57 21.47
N HIS A 381 7.04 -11.38 21.49
CA HIS A 381 7.77 -11.85 20.32
C HIS A 381 6.95 -12.76 19.39
N ASN A 382 5.76 -13.19 19.79
CA ASN A 382 4.86 -14.02 18.97
C ASN A 382 3.41 -13.53 18.92
N ILE A 383 3.10 -12.36 19.49
CA ILE A 383 1.76 -11.77 19.34
C ILE A 383 1.64 -11.31 17.89
N PRO A 384 0.75 -11.90 17.10
CA PRO A 384 0.54 -11.45 15.75
C PRO A 384 0.22 -9.95 15.73
N PRO A 385 0.62 -9.18 14.70
CA PRO A 385 0.34 -7.75 14.66
C PRO A 385 -1.15 -7.39 14.89
N TRP A 386 -2.07 -8.27 14.47
CA TRP A 386 -3.51 -8.13 14.68
C TRP A 386 -4.01 -8.43 16.12
N GLU A 387 -3.16 -8.94 17.00
CA GLU A 387 -3.43 -9.21 18.43
C GLU A 387 -2.71 -8.20 19.36
N LEU A 388 -1.99 -7.23 18.80
CA LEU A 388 -1.32 -6.19 19.59
C LEU A 388 -2.34 -5.34 20.35
N THR A 389 -2.02 -5.06 21.62
CA THR A 389 -2.93 -4.63 22.70
C THR A 389 -3.97 -3.60 22.29
N GLY A 390 -5.23 -4.01 22.35
CA GLY A 390 -6.40 -3.19 22.05
C GLY A 390 -6.40 -1.85 22.79
N ASP A 391 -5.91 -1.79 24.04
CA ASP A 391 -5.76 -0.58 24.86
C ASP A 391 -4.66 -0.74 25.93
N GLN A 392 -4.03 0.34 26.39
CA GLN A 392 -2.98 0.29 27.42
C GLN A 392 -3.09 1.46 28.41
N GLU A 393 -3.06 1.18 29.72
CA GLU A 393 -3.22 2.22 30.76
C GLU A 393 -1.92 2.66 31.44
N THR A 394 -0.77 2.23 30.95
CA THR A 394 0.51 2.52 31.59
C THR A 394 0.91 3.98 31.37
N LYS A 395 1.67 4.55 32.31
CA LYS A 395 2.12 5.95 32.22
C LYS A 395 3.09 6.15 31.05
N GLN A 396 3.92 5.15 30.78
CA GLN A 396 4.95 5.11 29.76
C GLN A 396 4.33 5.05 28.36
N TYR A 397 3.35 4.16 28.15
CA TYR A 397 2.55 4.13 26.92
C TYR A 397 1.91 5.50 26.66
N CYS A 398 1.23 6.05 27.67
CA CYS A 398 0.61 7.37 27.51
C CYS A 398 1.64 8.46 27.21
N LYS A 399 2.85 8.39 27.80
CA LYS A 399 3.92 9.35 27.52
C LYS A 399 4.38 9.24 26.07
N LEU A 400 4.79 8.05 25.63
CA LEU A 400 5.20 7.78 24.25
C LEU A 400 4.16 8.28 23.24
N MET A 401 2.88 7.89 23.40
CA MET A 401 1.86 8.28 22.43
C MET A 401 1.64 9.80 22.41
N SER A 402 1.70 10.44 23.58
CA SER A 402 1.52 11.89 23.72
C SER A 402 2.71 12.75 23.30
N THR A 403 3.92 12.17 23.18
CA THR A 403 5.14 12.88 22.76
C THR A 403 5.64 12.46 21.37
N GLY A 404 5.17 11.32 20.86
CA GLY A 404 5.52 10.82 19.54
C GLY A 404 4.34 10.83 18.57
N PRO A 405 3.75 9.65 18.26
CA PRO A 405 2.82 9.54 17.13
C PRO A 405 1.61 10.48 17.16
N LEU A 406 0.91 10.61 18.29
CA LEU A 406 -0.25 11.50 18.35
C LEU A 406 0.18 12.97 18.37
N LEU A 407 1.33 13.29 18.95
CA LEU A 407 1.87 14.65 18.93
C LEU A 407 2.16 15.10 17.50
N LEU A 408 2.83 14.24 16.71
CA LEU A 408 3.12 14.51 15.30
C LEU A 408 1.84 14.90 14.54
N LEU A 409 0.78 14.09 14.65
CA LEU A 409 -0.49 14.39 13.98
C LEU A 409 -1.17 15.63 14.56
N VAL A 410 -1.16 15.82 15.89
CA VAL A 410 -1.70 17.01 16.55
C VAL A 410 -1.01 18.29 16.09
N GLU A 411 0.31 18.28 15.89
CA GLU A 411 1.04 19.42 15.33
C GLU A 411 0.60 19.69 13.89
N MET A 412 0.45 18.65 13.07
CA MET A 412 -0.04 18.80 11.69
C MET A 412 -1.44 19.39 11.62
N THR A 413 -2.32 19.14 12.60
CA THR A 413 -3.66 19.77 12.64
C THR A 413 -3.63 21.29 12.77
N ARG A 414 -2.51 21.88 13.24
CA ARG A 414 -2.38 23.33 13.45
C ARG A 414 -2.20 24.10 12.15
N TYR A 415 -1.75 23.42 11.09
CA TYR A 415 -1.36 24.06 9.84
C TYR A 415 -2.25 23.62 8.70
N LYS A 416 -2.64 24.56 7.83
CA LYS A 416 -3.46 24.26 6.65
C LYS A 416 -2.79 23.26 5.70
N PHE A 417 -1.46 23.31 5.57
CA PHE A 417 -0.73 22.35 4.75
C PHE A 417 -0.75 20.94 5.34
N GLY A 418 -1.02 20.78 6.64
CA GLY A 418 -1.11 19.47 7.28
C GLY A 418 -2.23 18.60 6.69
N THR A 419 -3.24 19.21 6.05
CA THR A 419 -4.26 18.48 5.27
C THR A 419 -3.64 17.59 4.21
N ALA A 420 -2.50 17.96 3.60
CA ALA A 420 -1.82 17.07 2.65
C ALA A 420 -1.40 15.74 3.30
N LEU A 421 -0.92 15.75 4.56
CA LEU A 421 -0.60 14.51 5.27
C LEU A 421 -1.86 13.68 5.56
N PHE A 422 -2.95 14.33 5.98
CA PHE A 422 -4.21 13.63 6.26
C PHE A 422 -4.81 12.99 5.00
N GLU A 423 -4.69 13.65 3.84
CA GLU A 423 -5.09 13.08 2.56
C GLU A 423 -4.18 11.91 2.13
N ALA A 424 -2.89 11.94 2.49
CA ALA A 424 -2.01 10.79 2.30
C ALA A 424 -2.37 9.62 3.24
N LEU A 425 -2.70 9.90 4.51
CA LEU A 425 -3.14 8.89 5.48
C LEU A 425 -4.41 8.15 5.00
N LYS A 426 -5.37 8.86 4.40
CA LYS A 426 -6.61 8.27 3.86
C LYS A 426 -6.38 7.26 2.73
N ARG A 427 -5.25 7.34 2.04
CA ARG A 427 -4.89 6.44 0.93
C ARG A 427 -4.16 5.19 1.40
N SER A 428 -3.73 5.15 2.66
CA SER A 428 -3.10 3.98 3.25
C SER A 428 -4.12 2.84 3.37
N GLU A 429 -3.69 1.62 3.05
CA GLU A 429 -4.51 0.42 3.31
C GLU A 429 -4.81 0.24 4.81
N PHE A 430 -3.97 0.78 5.69
CA PHE A 430 -4.11 0.71 7.14
C PHE A 430 -4.94 1.86 7.73
N TYR A 431 -5.50 2.75 6.90
CA TYR A 431 -6.23 3.93 7.38
C TYR A 431 -7.36 3.59 8.37
N HIS A 432 -8.04 2.46 8.15
CA HIS A 432 -9.07 1.94 9.05
C HIS A 432 -8.57 1.67 10.47
N LEU A 433 -7.33 1.20 10.62
CA LEU A 433 -6.69 0.96 11.92
C LEU A 433 -6.38 2.27 12.66
N LEU A 434 -6.01 3.32 11.93
CA LEU A 434 -5.83 4.66 12.52
C LEU A 434 -7.16 5.16 13.09
N VAL A 435 -8.23 5.13 12.29
CA VAL A 435 -9.55 5.61 12.71
C VAL A 435 -10.07 4.81 13.90
N GLN A 436 -9.97 3.48 13.83
CA GLN A 436 -10.29 2.58 14.94
C GLN A 436 -9.57 2.99 16.23
N ARG A 437 -8.24 3.18 16.17
CA ARG A 437 -7.43 3.56 17.33
C ARG A 437 -7.86 4.90 17.93
N LEU A 438 -8.12 5.90 17.08
CA LEU A 438 -8.58 7.21 17.53
C LEU A 438 -9.95 7.12 18.21
N LEU A 439 -10.91 6.38 17.62
CA LEU A 439 -12.23 6.17 18.19
C LEU A 439 -12.17 5.45 19.54
N ARG A 440 -11.33 4.42 19.68
CA ARG A 440 -11.11 3.73 20.95
C ARG A 440 -10.58 4.68 22.04
N LEU A 441 -9.57 5.50 21.74
CA LEU A 441 -9.04 6.49 22.70
C LEU A 441 -10.12 7.50 23.14
N ILE A 442 -11.01 7.91 22.23
CA ILE A 442 -12.12 8.82 22.53
C ILE A 442 -13.17 8.15 23.43
N ALA A 443 -13.54 6.90 23.13
CA ALA A 443 -14.44 6.13 23.98
C ALA A 443 -13.85 5.92 25.39
N ARG A 444 -12.56 5.61 25.44
CA ARG A 444 -11.78 5.42 26.67
C ARG A 444 -11.71 6.67 27.55
N GLU A 445 -11.71 7.84 26.93
CA GLU A 445 -11.80 9.11 27.65
C GLU A 445 -13.13 9.26 28.39
N ALA A 446 -14.24 8.91 27.74
CA ALA A 446 -15.57 9.00 28.32
C ALA A 446 -15.78 8.04 29.51
N ILE A 447 -15.18 6.84 29.46
CA ILE A 447 -15.19 5.90 30.59
C ILE A 447 -14.13 6.23 31.66
N GLY A 448 -13.23 7.18 31.38
CA GLY A 448 -12.30 7.73 32.37
C GLY A 448 -11.06 6.90 32.66
N THR A 449 -10.63 6.05 31.73
CA THR A 449 -9.36 5.30 31.79
C THR A 449 -8.15 6.26 31.73
N ARG A 450 -6.96 5.79 32.12
CA ARG A 450 -5.78 6.65 32.21
C ARG A 450 -5.34 7.19 30.85
N ASP A 451 -5.23 6.30 29.87
CA ASP A 451 -4.89 6.62 28.49
C ASP A 451 -6.00 7.40 27.80
N GLY A 452 -7.26 7.03 28.01
CA GLY A 452 -8.40 7.80 27.53
C GLY A 452 -8.34 9.26 27.95
N LYS A 453 -8.17 9.53 29.26
CA LYS A 453 -8.08 10.91 29.79
C LYS A 453 -6.91 11.70 29.20
N ARG A 454 -5.78 11.03 28.90
CA ARG A 454 -4.55 11.69 28.44
C ARG A 454 -4.48 11.84 26.92
N LEU A 455 -4.92 10.84 26.18
CA LEU A 455 -4.76 10.73 24.73
C LEU A 455 -6.06 11.02 23.97
N GLY A 456 -7.22 10.80 24.58
CA GLY A 456 -8.54 11.07 23.98
C GLY A 456 -8.71 12.50 23.45
N PRO A 457 -8.30 13.56 24.17
CA PRO A 457 -8.35 14.93 23.64
C PRO A 457 -7.51 15.13 22.38
N MET A 458 -6.34 14.49 22.30
CA MET A 458 -5.49 14.51 21.10
C MET A 458 -6.18 13.76 19.96
N ALA A 459 -6.75 12.59 20.25
CA ALA A 459 -7.46 11.78 19.27
C ALA A 459 -8.65 12.52 18.65
N ARG A 460 -9.47 13.21 19.45
CA ARG A 460 -10.56 14.05 18.93
C ARG A 460 -10.05 15.14 17.99
N LYS A 461 -8.95 15.81 18.35
CA LYS A 461 -8.36 16.87 17.54
C LYS A 461 -7.89 16.34 16.19
N ILE A 462 -7.23 15.17 16.17
CA ILE A 462 -6.80 14.50 14.95
C ILE A 462 -8.01 14.09 14.10
N LEU A 463 -8.98 13.43 14.72
CA LEU A 463 -10.16 12.91 14.02
C LEU A 463 -10.98 14.04 13.38
N SER A 464 -11.09 15.20 14.04
CA SER A 464 -11.72 16.41 13.47
C SER A 464 -11.03 16.98 12.21
N LYS A 465 -9.78 16.55 11.91
CA LYS A 465 -9.09 16.88 10.66
C LYS A 465 -9.20 15.80 9.59
N LEU A 466 -9.45 14.56 9.99
CA LEU A 466 -9.67 13.47 9.04
C LEU A 466 -11.02 13.59 8.34
N SER A 467 -12.05 14.07 9.05
CA SER A 467 -13.34 14.36 8.47
C SER A 467 -14.02 15.54 9.16
N ASP A 468 -14.61 16.42 8.34
CA ASP A 468 -15.42 17.55 8.81
C ASP A 468 -16.70 17.11 9.54
N LEU A 469 -17.08 15.84 9.41
CA LEU A 469 -18.24 15.24 10.09
C LEU A 469 -18.01 15.10 11.60
N PHE A 470 -16.76 15.11 12.06
CA PHE A 470 -16.42 14.93 13.47
C PHE A 470 -16.26 16.25 14.20
N ASN A 471 -17.37 16.82 14.67
CA ASN A 471 -17.31 17.96 15.59
C ASN A 471 -17.19 17.51 17.06
N LEU A 472 -16.14 16.74 17.37
CA LEU A 472 -15.91 16.15 18.70
C LEU A 472 -15.22 17.15 19.64
N ARG A 473 -15.90 18.24 19.99
CA ARG A 473 -15.36 19.25 20.93
C ARG A 473 -15.38 18.77 22.38
N GLN A 474 -16.30 17.88 22.72
CA GLN A 474 -16.47 17.32 24.04
C GLN A 474 -16.29 15.79 24.01
N PRO A 475 -15.93 15.16 25.15
CA PRO A 475 -15.96 13.71 25.28
C PRO A 475 -17.33 13.15 24.90
N VAL A 476 -17.35 11.94 24.36
CA VAL A 476 -18.61 11.25 24.04
C VAL A 476 -19.34 10.82 25.30
N SER A 477 -20.65 10.58 25.22
CA SER A 477 -21.37 9.95 26.33
C SER A 477 -20.87 8.52 26.62
N LYS A 478 -21.06 8.04 27.85
CA LYS A 478 -20.66 6.67 28.24
C LYS A 478 -21.34 5.60 27.38
N SER A 479 -22.62 5.78 27.04
CA SER A 479 -23.35 4.85 26.17
C SER A 479 -22.78 4.80 24.75
N VAL A 480 -22.34 5.95 24.22
CA VAL A 480 -21.66 6.01 22.91
C VAL A 480 -20.30 5.35 23.00
N ALA A 481 -19.56 5.56 24.10
CA ALA A 481 -18.26 4.94 24.32
C ALA A 481 -18.31 3.41 24.34
N ASP A 482 -19.26 2.83 25.10
CA ASP A 482 -19.43 1.37 25.16
C ASP A 482 -19.72 0.79 23.76
N LYS A 483 -20.55 1.48 22.98
CA LYS A 483 -20.86 1.09 21.59
C LYS A 483 -19.64 1.17 20.67
N LEU A 484 -18.87 2.26 20.75
CA LEU A 484 -17.62 2.43 19.97
C LEU A 484 -16.61 1.32 20.29
N LEU A 485 -16.43 0.97 21.57
CA LEU A 485 -15.49 -0.07 21.97
C LEU A 485 -15.87 -1.44 21.40
N ASN A 486 -17.16 -1.79 21.45
CA ASN A 486 -17.66 -3.05 20.90
C ASN A 486 -17.54 -3.09 19.36
N GLU A 487 -18.02 -2.06 18.65
CA GLU A 487 -18.00 -2.05 17.18
C GLU A 487 -16.58 -2.04 16.61
N THR A 488 -15.66 -1.31 17.26
CA THR A 488 -14.27 -1.26 16.83
C THR A 488 -13.53 -2.57 17.10
N GLU A 489 -13.98 -3.41 18.02
CA GLU A 489 -13.38 -4.73 18.29
C GLU A 489 -13.81 -5.78 17.25
N GLU A 490 -15.07 -5.75 16.83
CA GLU A 490 -15.64 -6.78 15.93
C GLU A 490 -15.26 -6.60 14.45
N SER A 491 -15.13 -5.36 13.95
CA SER A 491 -14.90 -5.12 12.52
C SER A 491 -14.12 -3.84 12.22
N PRO A 492 -12.77 -3.86 12.34
CA PRO A 492 -11.93 -2.70 12.05
C PRO A 492 -12.10 -2.16 10.63
N CYS A 493 -12.19 -3.05 9.63
CA CYS A 493 -12.38 -2.69 8.23
C CYS A 493 -13.79 -2.17 7.94
N GLY A 494 -14.79 -2.60 8.72
CA GLY A 494 -16.18 -2.17 8.56
C GLY A 494 -16.45 -0.73 9.02
N LEU A 495 -15.46 -0.04 9.57
CA LEU A 495 -15.59 1.34 10.04
C LEU A 495 -15.53 2.37 8.91
N ILE A 496 -14.94 2.00 7.77
CA ILE A 496 -14.64 2.93 6.67
C ILE A 496 -15.24 2.40 5.36
N ARG A 497 -15.89 3.30 4.62
CA ARG A 497 -16.38 3.10 3.25
C ARG A 497 -15.21 3.12 2.26
N GLU A 498 -15.47 2.71 1.02
CA GLU A 498 -14.46 2.69 -0.05
C GLU A 498 -13.88 4.09 -0.37
N ASP A 499 -14.63 5.15 -0.11
CA ASP A 499 -14.19 6.53 -0.33
C ASP A 499 -13.34 7.09 0.83
N GLY A 500 -13.01 6.28 1.84
CA GLY A 500 -12.27 6.69 3.02
C GLY A 500 -13.10 7.46 4.05
N THR A 501 -14.42 7.58 3.87
CA THR A 501 -15.33 8.13 4.89
C THR A 501 -15.77 7.04 5.86
N ILE A 502 -16.20 7.41 7.07
CA ILE A 502 -16.73 6.42 8.01
C ILE A 502 -18.13 5.95 7.58
N THR A 503 -18.57 4.79 8.07
CA THR A 503 -19.91 4.27 7.75
C THR A 503 -21.03 5.13 8.36
N ALA A 504 -22.22 5.04 7.76
CA ALA A 504 -23.40 5.77 8.26
C ALA A 504 -23.75 5.35 9.69
N GLU A 505 -23.53 4.08 10.05
CA GLU A 505 -23.79 3.61 11.42
C GLU A 505 -22.88 4.32 12.41
N MET A 506 -21.59 4.47 12.07
CA MET A 506 -20.63 5.16 12.92
C MET A 506 -20.89 6.66 12.97
N GLU A 507 -21.32 7.27 11.86
CA GLU A 507 -21.79 8.66 11.83
C GLU A 507 -22.99 8.85 12.78
N GLU A 508 -23.96 7.93 12.75
CA GLU A 508 -25.13 7.97 13.63
C GLU A 508 -24.75 7.78 15.10
N VAL A 509 -23.80 6.89 15.40
CA VAL A 509 -23.26 6.68 16.75
C VAL A 509 -22.68 7.98 17.29
N LEU A 510 -21.89 8.68 16.48
CA LEU A 510 -21.21 9.90 16.88
C LEU A 510 -22.13 11.14 16.86
N ALA A 511 -23.16 11.15 16.02
CA ALA A 511 -24.16 12.22 15.95
C ALA A 511 -25.16 12.21 17.13
N LYS A 512 -25.27 11.09 17.86
CA LYS A 512 -26.06 10.99 19.10
C LYS A 512 -25.39 11.64 20.31
N ASN A 513 -24.18 12.17 20.13
CA ASN A 513 -23.43 12.95 21.10
C ASN A 513 -23.71 14.45 20.93
#